data_AF-A0A2M8SB09-F1
#
_entry.id   AF-A0A2M8SB09-F1
#
_cell.length_a   1.000
_cell.length_b   1.000
_cell.length_c   1.000
_cell.angle_alpha   90.00
_cell.angle_beta   90.00
_cell.angle_gamma   90.00
#
_symmetry.space_group_name_H-M   'P 1'
#
loop_
_entity.id
_entity.type
_entity.pdbx_description
1 polymer ?
#
loop_
_entity_poly.entity_id
_entity_poly.type
_entity_poly.pdbx_seq_one_letter_code
_entity_poly.pdbx_strand_id
1 'polypeptide(L)'
;IIYAAGGVIGLGVGIFMTGNWALGTDLVPPDEAGRYLGISNLAGAGAGMIGKGIGGPIADYLNGYLPGLGYFAIFASYAVLFILSAVSLRWVRKATR
;
A
#
# COMPACT_ATOMS: atom_id res chain seq x y z
N ILE A 1 1.78 -2.09 24.81
CA ILE A 1 1.56 -1.10 23.72
C ILE A 1 2.10 -1.61 22.38
N ILE A 2 3.39 -1.94 22.27
CA ILE A 2 4.00 -2.42 21.01
C ILE A 2 3.29 -3.65 20.43
N TYR A 3 2.98 -4.67 21.24
CA TYR A 3 2.26 -5.86 20.77
C TYR A 3 0.82 -5.57 20.29
N ALA A 4 0.11 -4.65 20.96
CA ALA A 4 -1.22 -4.26 20.54
C ALA A 4 -1.19 -3.48 19.22
N ALA A 5 -0.25 -2.53 19.08
CA ALA A 5 -0.05 -1.78 17.85
C ALA A 5 0.37 -2.70 16.69
N GLY A 6 1.30 -3.62 16.94
CA GLY A 6 1.72 -4.63 15.97
C GLY A 6 0.58 -5.56 15.56
N GLY A 7 -0.29 -5.96 16.51
CA GLY A 7 -1.48 -6.74 16.23
C GLY A 7 -2.46 -6.02 15.30
N VAL A 8 -2.74 -4.74 15.56
CA VAL A 8 -3.60 -3.91 14.69
C VAL A 8 -3.02 -3.78 13.28
N ILE A 9 -1.72 -3.52 13.17
CA ILE A 9 -1.04 -3.44 11.87
C ILE A 9 -1.10 -4.79 11.15
N GLY A 10 -0.82 -5.89 11.85
CA GLY A 10 -0.85 -7.25 11.29
C GLY A 10 -2.22 -7.64 10.77
N LEU A 11 -3.29 -7.35 11.53
CA LEU A 11 -4.67 -7.55 11.09
C LEU A 11 -4.98 -6.72 9.84
N GLY A 12 -4.58 -5.44 9.84
CA GLY A 12 -4.77 -4.55 8.69
C GLY A 12 -4.08 -5.08 7.43
N VAL A 13 -2.83 -5.52 7.54
CA VAL A 13 -2.07 -6.12 6.43
C VAL A 13 -2.73 -7.41 5.96
N GLY A 14 -3.16 -8.28 6.87
CA GLY A 14 -3.83 -9.55 6.51
C GLY A 14 -5.12 -9.34 5.73
N ILE A 15 -5.98 -8.42 6.20
CA ILE A 15 -7.24 -8.06 5.53
C ILE A 15 -6.94 -7.42 4.17
N PHE A 16 -5.97 -6.49 4.13
CA PHE A 16 -5.61 -5.81 2.89
C PHE A 16 -5.07 -6.78 1.84
N MET A 17 -4.12 -7.65 2.19
CA MET A 17 -3.51 -8.59 1.25
C MET A 17 -4.53 -9.58 0.69
N THR A 18 -5.38 -10.15 1.55
CA THR A 18 -6.41 -11.10 1.11
C THR A 18 -7.50 -10.43 0.26
N GLY A 19 -8.01 -9.28 0.70
CA GLY A 19 -9.03 -8.52 -0.04
C GLY A 19 -8.53 -7.97 -1.37
N ASN A 20 -7.30 -7.45 -1.42
CA ASN A 20 -6.70 -6.94 -2.65
C ASN A 20 -6.55 -8.03 -3.72
N TRP A 21 -6.09 -9.22 -3.32
CA TRP A 21 -5.94 -10.34 -4.26
C TRP A 21 -7.28 -10.87 -4.75
N ALA A 22 -8.26 -11.05 -3.86
CA ALA A 22 -9.60 -11.50 -4.23
C ALA A 22 -10.27 -10.52 -5.21
N LEU A 23 -10.24 -9.22 -4.91
CA LEU A 23 -10.78 -8.19 -5.80
C LEU A 23 -10.05 -8.16 -7.14
N GLY A 24 -8.72 -8.29 -7.13
CA GLY A 24 -7.91 -8.34 -8.34
C GLY A 24 -8.30 -9.49 -9.25
N THR A 25 -8.48 -10.70 -8.70
CA THR A 25 -8.90 -11.87 -9.49
C THR A 25 -10.35 -11.77 -9.99
N ASP A 26 -11.23 -11.12 -9.23
CA ASP A 26 -12.64 -10.92 -9.62
C ASP A 26 -12.80 -9.92 -10.78
N LEU A 27 -11.93 -8.89 -10.83
CA LEU A 27 -12.01 -7.82 -11.84
C LEU A 27 -11.36 -8.21 -13.18
N VAL A 28 -10.42 -9.14 -13.15
CA VAL A 28 -9.54 -9.40 -14.29
C VAL A 28 -10.16 -10.46 -15.24
N PRO A 29 -10.17 -10.23 -16.56
CA PRO A 29 -10.57 -11.24 -17.53
C PRO A 29 -9.71 -12.52 -17.43
N PRO A 30 -10.30 -13.73 -17.39
CA PRO A 30 -9.55 -14.96 -17.17
C PRO A 30 -8.48 -15.24 -18.23
N ASP A 31 -8.73 -14.86 -19.47
CA ASP A 31 -7.85 -15.01 -20.63
C ASP A 31 -6.65 -14.06 -20.61
N GLU A 32 -6.80 -12.89 -19.99
CA GLU A 32 -5.75 -11.87 -19.86
C GLU A 32 -5.19 -11.76 -18.43
N ALA A 33 -5.45 -12.77 -17.58
CA ALA A 33 -5.16 -12.71 -16.15
C ALA A 33 -3.70 -12.40 -15.82
N GLY A 34 -2.77 -13.08 -16.51
CA GLY A 34 -1.34 -12.84 -16.35
C GLY A 34 -0.92 -11.41 -16.71
N ARG A 35 -1.58 -10.77 -17.70
CA ARG A 35 -1.26 -9.41 -18.12
C ARG A 35 -1.63 -8.39 -17.05
N TYR A 36 -2.89 -8.39 -16.60
CA TYR A 36 -3.35 -7.39 -15.62
C TYR A 36 -2.77 -7.61 -14.22
N LEU A 37 -2.72 -8.86 -13.75
CA LEU A 37 -2.11 -9.17 -12.45
C LEU A 37 -0.59 -8.93 -12.49
N GLY A 38 0.06 -9.15 -13.63
CA GLY A 38 1.47 -8.80 -13.84
C GLY A 38 1.73 -7.29 -13.72
N ILE A 39 0.90 -6.47 -14.38
CA ILE A 39 0.98 -4.99 -14.26
C ILE A 39 0.75 -4.54 -12.81
N SER A 40 -0.23 -5.14 -12.12
CA SER A 40 -0.50 -4.84 -10.70
C SER A 40 0.71 -5.14 -9.80
N ASN A 41 1.35 -6.31 -9.98
CA ASN A 41 2.55 -6.67 -9.24
C ASN A 41 3.75 -5.76 -9.58
N LEU A 42 3.90 -5.39 -10.86
CA LEU A 42 4.94 -4.45 -11.29
C LEU A 42 4.75 -3.08 -10.63
N ALA A 43 3.51 -2.58 -10.57
CA ALA A 43 3.18 -1.35 -9.87
C ALA A 43 3.52 -1.44 -8.37
N GLY A 44 3.18 -2.56 -7.72
CA GLY A 44 3.51 -2.80 -6.31
C GLY A 44 5.03 -2.84 -6.05
N ALA A 45 5.78 -3.56 -6.87
CA ALA A 45 7.24 -3.62 -6.78
C ALA A 45 7.88 -2.24 -7.01
N GLY A 46 7.40 -1.50 -8.01
CA GLY A 46 7.84 -0.13 -8.30
C GLY A 46 7.59 0.82 -7.13
N ALA A 47 6.40 0.79 -6.55
CA ALA A 47 6.07 1.58 -5.36
C ALA A 47 6.98 1.25 -4.18
N GLY A 48 7.30 -0.03 -3.96
CA GLY A 48 8.24 -0.46 -2.91
C GLY A 48 9.65 0.08 -3.12
N MET A 49 10.14 0.10 -4.36
CA MET A 49 11.46 0.66 -4.68
C MET A 49 11.50 2.17 -4.46
N ILE A 50 10.50 2.91 -4.94
CA ILE A 50 10.40 4.36 -4.77
C ILE A 50 10.26 4.72 -3.29
N GLY A 51 9.40 4.01 -2.56
CA GLY A 51 9.18 4.22 -1.13
C GLY A 51 10.45 4.04 -0.30
N LYS A 52 11.26 3.01 -0.59
CA LYS A 52 12.55 2.82 0.09
C LYS A 52 13.60 3.83 -0.38
N GLY A 53 13.70 4.07 -1.68
CA GLY A 53 14.71 4.93 -2.28
C GLY A 53 14.57 6.40 -1.90
N ILE A 54 13.33 6.90 -1.81
CA ILE A 54 13.03 8.29 -1.43
C ILE A 54 12.79 8.41 0.08
N GLY A 55 12.12 7.42 0.68
CA GLY A 55 11.71 7.47 2.09
C GLY A 55 12.90 7.49 3.06
N GLY A 56 13.98 6.77 2.77
CA GLY A 56 15.19 6.78 3.59
C GLY A 56 15.83 8.17 3.69
N PRO A 57 16.26 8.78 2.56
CA PRO A 57 16.81 10.12 2.57
C PRO A 57 15.90 11.20 3.18
N ILE A 58 14.59 11.13 2.93
CA ILE A 58 13.62 12.05 3.56
C ILE A 58 13.59 11.86 5.08
N ALA A 59 13.58 10.62 5.57
CA ALA A 59 13.56 10.35 6.99
C ALA A 59 14.84 10.81 7.68
N ASP A 60 16.00 10.58 7.07
CA ASP A 60 17.29 11.02 7.61
C ASP A 60 17.37 12.55 7.69
N TYR A 61 16.93 13.24 6.63
CA TYR A 61 16.88 14.70 6.61
C TYR A 61 15.95 15.26 7.71
N LEU A 62 14.75 14.71 7.85
CA LEU A 62 13.79 15.15 8.87
C LEU A 62 14.23 14.81 10.30
N ASN A 63 14.87 13.66 10.49
CA ASN A 63 15.43 13.28 11.79
C ASN A 63 16.59 14.19 12.22
N GLY A 64 17.28 14.84 11.28
CA GLY A 64 18.28 15.86 11.58
C GLY A 64 17.73 17.11 12.26
N TYR A 65 16.44 17.42 12.08
CA TYR A 65 15.76 18.52 12.78
C TYR A 65 15.24 18.10 14.15
N LEU A 66 14.58 16.95 14.23
CA LEU A 66 14.04 16.40 15.46
C LEU A 66 14.10 14.87 15.42
N PRO A 67 14.74 14.21 16.40
CA PRO A 67 14.80 12.76 16.44
C PRO A 67 13.40 12.12 16.40
N GLY A 68 13.16 11.24 15.43
CA GLY A 68 11.90 10.52 15.26
C GLY A 68 10.91 11.17 14.27
N LEU A 69 11.15 12.41 13.85
CA LEU A 69 10.26 13.13 12.92
C LEU A 69 10.20 12.45 11.54
N GLY A 70 11.31 11.90 11.06
CA GLY A 70 11.36 11.19 9.78
C GLY A 70 10.45 9.96 9.77
N TYR A 71 10.44 9.18 10.85
CA TYR A 71 9.55 8.03 10.98
C TYR A 71 8.09 8.45 11.04
N PHE A 72 7.78 9.51 11.80
CA PHE A 72 6.43 10.05 11.85
C PHE A 72 5.94 10.48 10.45
N ALA A 73 6.79 11.18 9.67
CA ALA A 73 6.47 11.58 8.31
C ALA A 73 6.23 10.38 7.37
N ILE A 74 7.03 9.32 7.49
CA ILE A 74 6.81 8.07 6.74
C ILE A 74 5.47 7.42 7.10
N PHE A 75 5.17 7.27 8.38
CA PHE A 75 3.89 6.65 8.78
C PHE A 75 2.68 7.51 8.38
N ALA A 76 2.81 8.83 8.46
CA ALA A 76 1.77 9.76 8.01
C ALA A 76 1.55 9.66 6.49
N SER A 77 2.63 9.54 5.69
CA SER A 77 2.50 9.38 4.24
C SER A 77 1.83 8.06 3.87
N TYR A 78 2.14 6.95 4.56
CA TYR A 78 1.42 5.70 4.37
C TYR A 78 -0.07 5.83 4.70
N ALA A 79 -0.43 6.52 5.78
CA ALA A 79 -1.84 6.77 6.09
C ALA A 79 -2.55 7.53 4.97
N VAL A 80 -1.91 8.57 4.40
CA VAL A 80 -2.43 9.31 3.24
C VAL A 80 -2.58 8.40 2.02
N LEU A 81 -1.57 7.58 1.71
CA LEU A 81 -1.62 6.64 0.58
C LEU A 81 -2.73 5.59 0.74
N PHE A 82 -2.96 5.09 1.97
CA PHE A 82 -4.08 4.18 2.25
C PHE A 82 -5.45 4.86 2.09
N ILE A 83 -5.58 6.13 2.52
CA ILE A 83 -6.80 6.91 2.28
C ILE A 83 -7.02 7.09 0.78
N LEU A 84 -5.98 7.46 0.02
CA LEU A 84 -6.06 7.60 -1.44
C LEU A 84 -6.44 6.29 -2.11
N SER A 85 -5.89 5.16 -1.65
CA SER A 85 -6.26 3.82 -2.12
C SER A 85 -7.75 3.53 -1.88
N ALA A 86 -8.24 3.75 -0.65
CA ALA A 86 -9.64 3.55 -0.30
C ALA A 86 -10.60 4.47 -1.08
N VAL A 87 -10.21 5.73 -1.30
CA VAL A 87 -10.98 6.68 -2.10
C VAL A 87 -10.99 6.27 -3.58
N SER A 88 -9.85 5.81 -4.11
CA SER A 88 -9.71 5.35 -5.51
C SER A 88 -10.65 4.18 -5.85
N LEU A 89 -10.94 3.31 -4.88
CA LEU A 89 -11.88 2.20 -5.07
C LEU A 89 -13.32 2.66 -5.38
N ARG A 90 -13.71 3.90 -5.05
CA ARG A 90 -15.07 4.41 -5.34
C ARG A 90 -15.38 4.47 -6.83
N TRP A 91 -14.36 4.56 -7.68
CA TRP A 91 -14.52 4.62 -9.14
C TRP A 91 -14.37 3.25 -9.81
N VAL A 92 -14.00 2.21 -9.08
CA VAL A 92 -13.91 0.84 -9.60
C VAL A 92 -15.33 0.28 -9.71
N ARG A 93 -15.79 0.10 -10.95
CA ARG A 93 -17.06 -0.59 -11.22
C ARG A 93 -16.80 -2.10 -11.22
N LYS A 94 -17.63 -2.86 -10.50
CA LYS A 94 -17.67 -4.31 -10.71
C LYS A 94 -18.12 -4.54 -12.16
N ALA A 95 -17.33 -5.28 -12.93
CA ALA A 95 -17.83 -5.86 -14.16
C ALA A 95 -18.97 -6.82 -13.76
N THR A 96 -20.21 -6.43 -14.01
CA THR A 96 -21.36 -7.33 -13.87
C THR A 96 -21.09 -8.51 -14.80
N ARG A 97 -20.82 -9.69 -14.22
CA ARG A 97 -20.89 -10.95 -14.95
C ARG A 97 -22.31 -11.19 -15.42
#